data_AF-A0A356INX3-F1
#
_entry.id   AF-A0A356INX3-F1
#
_cell.length_a   1.000
_cell.length_b   1.000
_cell.length_c   1.000
_cell.angle_alpha   90.00
_cell.angle_beta   90.00
_cell.angle_gamma   90.00
#
_symmetry.space_group_name_H-M   'P 1'
#
loop_
_entity.id
_entity.type
_entity.pdbx_description
1 polymer ?
#
loop_
_entity_poly.entity_id
_entity_poly.type
_entity_poly.pdbx_seq_one_letter_code
_entity_poly.pdbx_strand_id
1 'polypeptide(L)'
;MHRIQFLVSIVFCLITAASASAYQGVDYQGADYQEANYAALDEVGAGSLLMPSDQGYTPFVRSQSEFDVQVNGLVSRVTLRQSFINPSRQWVEAVYVLPLPENSAVNAMRIRIGERVIEGEIKEKQEARRLYTQAKAQGMRAGLLQQQRPNLFSTQVANIGPHETIEVELTFLQTLRYDQGEFSLRLPMTLTPRYIPGLSRLPESPEQVQGWAFPTAQVTDAHMITPPQTHHAAADQLQARVRIQVTPGYQVQQFQAPYHDIDVTRLSEVYQIRTRSEQVAMDRDFVLRWKPVAQQSPVAAYFSEQVSGRDHGLIMVIPPATADGISVAPRELILIIDSSGSMAGQSMIQAKQALHMALSRLRPQDRFNIIDFDSGYRTLFPHSTAASPAALRRAQGFVDGLVANGGTEMASPLRWALTQADAEHVDEEQLEEEQADVIAQIVFITDGSVGNESALFELIHQHIAHKRLYTVAIGAAPNGFFMRKAAEFGRGTYTYIGSTDEVQSAMAELFGKIEKPALT
;
A
#
# COMPACT_ATOMS: atom_id res chain seq x y z
N MET A 1 -9.49 -24.87 1.22
CA MET A 1 -8.49 -24.72 0.14
C MET A 1 -7.31 -23.94 0.68
N HIS A 2 -6.15 -24.59 0.85
CA HIS A 2 -4.93 -23.93 1.32
C HIS A 2 -4.40 -22.98 0.23
N ARG A 3 -4.40 -21.67 0.50
CA ARG A 3 -3.63 -20.69 -0.29
C ARG A 3 -2.17 -20.81 0.12
N ILE A 4 -1.35 -21.37 -0.77
CA ILE A 4 0.10 -21.40 -0.63
C ILE A 4 0.61 -19.99 -0.92
N GLN A 5 1.01 -19.25 0.12
CA GLN A 5 1.85 -18.06 -0.03
C GLN A 5 3.30 -18.53 -0.19
N PHE A 6 3.87 -18.34 -1.37
CA PHE A 6 5.30 -18.54 -1.59
C PHE A 6 6.06 -17.34 -1.01
N LEU A 7 6.66 -17.52 0.17
CA LEU A 7 7.67 -16.63 0.73
C LEU A 7 9.00 -16.98 0.07
N VAL A 8 9.48 -16.10 -0.80
CA VAL A 8 10.61 -16.37 -1.68
C VAL A 8 11.63 -15.25 -1.51
N SER A 9 12.90 -15.60 -1.33
CA SER A 9 14.03 -14.64 -1.33
C SER A 9 14.85 -14.84 -2.61
N ILE A 10 15.72 -13.90 -2.97
CA ILE A 10 16.55 -14.01 -4.16
C ILE A 10 17.99 -13.68 -3.76
N VAL A 11 18.96 -14.41 -4.30
CA VAL A 11 20.37 -14.42 -3.93
C VAL A 11 21.21 -14.30 -5.15
N PHE A 12 22.31 -13.58 -5.01
CA PHE A 12 23.29 -13.41 -6.04
C PHE A 12 24.62 -14.04 -5.60
N CYS A 13 25.23 -14.86 -6.45
CA CYS A 13 26.61 -15.27 -6.28
C CYS A 13 27.29 -15.31 -7.65
N LEU A 14 28.34 -14.51 -7.86
CA LEU A 14 29.12 -14.52 -9.09
C LEU A 14 30.60 -14.37 -8.75
N ILE A 15 31.33 -15.47 -8.95
CA ILE A 15 32.74 -15.65 -8.62
C ILE A 15 33.59 -15.08 -9.77
N THR A 16 34.31 -14.00 -9.51
CA THR A 16 35.41 -13.56 -10.38
C THR A 16 36.57 -13.14 -9.48
N ALA A 17 37.68 -13.88 -9.55
CA ALA A 17 38.90 -13.57 -8.83
C ALA A 17 39.56 -12.33 -9.47
N ALA A 18 39.61 -11.23 -8.72
CA ALA A 18 40.46 -10.09 -9.03
C ALA A 18 41.41 -9.85 -7.85
N SER A 19 42.68 -9.62 -8.19
CA SER A 19 43.83 -9.57 -7.30
C SER A 19 43.67 -8.53 -6.20
N ALA A 20 43.89 -8.96 -4.96
CA ALA A 20 43.79 -8.13 -3.76
C ALA A 20 44.84 -7.00 -3.76
N SER A 21 44.35 -5.77 -3.68
CA SER A 21 45.12 -4.63 -3.17
C SER A 21 44.67 -4.41 -1.73
N ALA A 22 45.62 -4.38 -0.79
CA ALA A 22 45.36 -4.31 0.65
C ALA A 22 44.51 -3.09 1.02
N TYR A 23 43.30 -3.34 1.52
CA TYR A 23 42.50 -2.35 2.24
C TYR A 23 43.06 -2.24 3.66
N GLN A 24 43.55 -1.06 4.03
CA GLN A 24 43.79 -0.71 5.43
C GLN A 24 42.44 -0.39 6.09
N GLY A 25 42.20 -0.99 7.25
CA GLY A 25 40.97 -0.84 8.01
C GLY A 25 40.73 0.62 8.41
N VAL A 26 39.50 1.07 8.18
CA VAL A 26 38.96 2.28 8.80
C VAL A 26 38.29 1.83 10.10
N ASP A 27 38.76 2.35 11.22
CA ASP A 27 38.12 2.20 12.53
C ASP A 27 36.71 2.83 12.45
N TYR A 28 35.69 1.98 12.54
CA TYR A 28 34.30 2.42 12.73
C TYR A 28 34.11 2.79 14.20
N GLN A 29 34.19 4.08 14.53
CA GLN A 29 33.56 4.61 15.74
C GLN A 29 32.05 4.65 15.49
N GLY A 30 31.27 3.99 16.35
CA GLY A 30 29.83 3.84 16.21
C GLY A 30 29.12 5.18 16.09
N ALA A 31 28.39 5.36 15.00
CA ALA A 31 27.50 6.50 14.81
C ALA A 31 26.38 6.43 15.85
N ASP A 32 26.16 7.52 16.60
CA ASP A 32 25.01 7.72 17.48
C ASP A 32 23.73 7.74 16.63
N TYR A 33 23.09 6.58 16.44
CA TYR A 33 21.79 6.47 15.79
C TYR A 33 20.72 7.08 16.69
N GLN A 34 20.17 8.23 16.28
CA GLN A 34 18.99 8.83 16.89
C GLN A 34 17.72 8.48 16.10
N GLU A 35 16.64 8.15 16.81
CA GLU A 35 15.33 7.86 16.21
C GLU A 35 14.76 9.11 15.54
N ALA A 36 14.28 8.98 14.30
CA ALA A 36 13.75 10.11 13.54
C ALA A 36 12.37 10.56 14.08
N ASN A 37 12.15 11.87 14.17
CA ASN A 37 10.86 12.42 14.60
C ASN A 37 9.79 12.21 13.52
N TYR A 38 8.76 11.42 13.83
CA TYR A 38 7.66 11.08 12.91
C TYR A 38 6.94 12.30 12.32
N ALA A 39 6.84 13.39 13.09
CA ALA A 39 6.19 14.63 12.64
C ALA A 39 7.00 15.41 11.57
N ALA A 40 8.25 15.01 11.30
CA ALA A 40 9.13 15.63 10.32
C ALA A 40 9.48 14.69 9.14
N LEU A 41 8.87 13.50 9.09
CA LEU A 41 9.09 12.53 8.01
C LEU A 41 8.22 12.91 6.80
N ASP A 42 8.82 13.60 5.83
CA ASP A 42 8.19 13.88 4.53
C ASP A 42 8.00 12.60 3.69
N GLU A 43 7.13 12.66 2.68
CA GLU A 43 6.90 11.55 1.74
C GLU A 43 8.18 11.10 1.05
N VAL A 44 8.43 9.78 1.01
CA VAL A 44 9.59 9.20 0.32
C VAL A 44 9.14 8.67 -1.02
N GLY A 45 9.74 9.16 -2.11
CA GLY A 45 9.46 8.58 -3.43
C GLY A 45 9.95 7.14 -3.52
N ALA A 46 9.10 6.26 -4.06
CA ALA A 46 9.35 4.83 -4.22
C ALA A 46 10.62 4.56 -5.02
N GLY A 47 11.33 3.48 -4.73
CA GLY A 47 12.53 3.11 -5.50
C GLY A 47 13.70 4.04 -5.19
N SER A 48 13.97 4.28 -3.91
CA SER A 48 15.12 5.08 -3.47
C SER A 48 16.30 4.19 -3.13
N LEU A 49 17.51 4.68 -3.44
CA LEU A 49 18.77 4.05 -3.09
C LEU A 49 19.50 4.96 -2.09
N LEU A 50 19.82 4.45 -0.90
CA LEU A 50 20.22 5.26 0.25
C LEU A 50 21.60 4.83 0.77
N MET A 51 22.53 5.77 0.99
CA MET A 51 23.82 5.50 1.66
C MET A 51 23.78 5.92 3.14
N PRO A 52 24.44 5.18 4.05
CA PRO A 52 24.66 5.61 5.42
C PRO A 52 25.51 6.90 5.51
N SER A 53 25.29 7.70 6.54
CA SER A 53 26.01 8.95 6.87
C SER A 53 26.01 9.22 8.38
N ASP A 54 26.85 10.15 8.85
CA ASP A 54 26.96 10.52 10.27
C ASP A 54 25.66 11.08 10.88
N GLN A 55 24.70 11.53 10.05
CA GLN A 55 23.39 12.04 10.47
C GLN A 55 22.22 11.17 9.99
N GLY A 56 22.45 9.89 9.70
CA GLY A 56 21.42 8.97 9.21
C GLY A 56 21.71 8.51 7.79
N TYR A 57 20.82 8.79 6.83
CA TYR A 57 20.96 8.33 5.45
C TYR A 57 20.86 9.48 4.44
N THR A 58 21.66 9.43 3.39
CA THR A 58 21.58 10.36 2.26
C THR A 58 21.14 9.62 0.99
N PRO A 59 20.26 10.20 0.17
CA PRO A 59 19.80 9.54 -1.04
C PRO A 59 20.85 9.65 -2.14
N PHE A 60 20.97 8.60 -2.95
CA PHE A 60 21.60 8.71 -4.25
C PHE A 60 20.78 9.64 -5.13
N VAL A 61 21.48 10.34 -6.03
CA VAL A 61 20.78 11.10 -7.08
C VAL A 61 20.18 10.09 -8.05
N ARG A 62 18.85 10.01 -8.06
CA ARG A 62 18.11 9.20 -9.02
C ARG A 62 17.94 10.00 -10.30
N SER A 63 18.39 9.43 -11.41
CA SER A 63 18.39 10.10 -12.70
C SER A 63 17.13 9.81 -13.51
N GLN A 64 16.55 8.61 -13.40
CA GLN A 64 15.39 8.19 -14.20
C GLN A 64 14.67 6.99 -13.59
N SER A 65 13.33 6.95 -13.72
CA SER A 65 12.51 5.75 -13.51
C SER A 65 11.64 5.47 -14.73
N GLU A 66 11.48 4.20 -15.11
CA GLU A 66 10.62 3.79 -16.22
C GLU A 66 9.77 2.59 -15.84
N PHE A 67 8.46 2.69 -16.04
CA PHE A 67 7.51 1.60 -15.90
C PHE A 67 7.03 1.17 -17.28
N ASP A 68 7.44 -0.03 -17.70
CA ASP A 68 6.85 -0.71 -18.86
C ASP A 68 5.88 -1.78 -18.36
N VAL A 69 4.60 -1.63 -18.70
CA VAL A 69 3.53 -2.50 -18.22
C VAL A 69 2.84 -3.19 -19.39
N GLN A 70 2.66 -4.49 -19.28
CA GLN A 70 1.86 -5.30 -20.20
C GLN A 70 0.71 -5.92 -19.43
N VAL A 71 -0.52 -5.65 -19.85
CA VAL A 71 -1.75 -6.17 -19.24
C VAL A 71 -2.41 -7.13 -20.23
N ASN A 72 -2.60 -8.38 -19.80
CA ASN A 72 -3.32 -9.41 -20.54
C ASN A 72 -4.41 -9.99 -19.62
N GLY A 73 -5.67 -9.68 -19.93
CA GLY A 73 -6.81 -10.04 -19.07
C GLY A 73 -6.71 -9.43 -17.68
N LEU A 74 -6.67 -10.27 -16.64
CA LEU A 74 -6.58 -9.87 -15.22
C LEU A 74 -5.15 -9.88 -14.67
N VAL A 75 -4.14 -10.11 -15.51
CA VAL A 75 -2.74 -10.16 -15.08
C VAL A 75 -1.96 -9.06 -15.79
N SER A 76 -1.07 -8.40 -15.06
CA SER A 76 -0.07 -7.52 -15.64
C SER A 76 1.34 -7.96 -15.29
N ARG A 77 2.24 -7.78 -16.26
CA ARG A 77 3.68 -7.85 -16.10
C ARG A 77 4.22 -6.43 -16.11
N VAL A 78 4.95 -6.07 -15.06
CA VAL A 78 5.57 -4.75 -14.92
C VAL A 78 7.07 -4.95 -14.94
N THR A 79 7.76 -4.19 -15.79
CA THR A 79 9.20 -4.03 -15.77
C THR A 79 9.52 -2.61 -15.34
N LEU A 80 10.11 -2.46 -14.16
CA LEU A 80 10.58 -1.21 -13.61
C LEU A 80 12.09 -1.10 -13.86
N ARG A 81 12.53 0.01 -14.46
CA ARG A 81 13.95 0.37 -14.58
C ARG A 81 14.23 1.66 -13.85
N GLN A 82 15.29 1.68 -13.05
CA GLN A 82 15.71 2.87 -12.32
C GLN A 82 17.22 3.04 -12.39
N SER A 83 17.66 4.28 -12.56
CA SER A 83 19.08 4.62 -12.60
C SER A 83 19.44 5.58 -11.47
N PHE A 84 20.58 5.31 -10.83
CA PHE A 84 21.11 6.04 -9.69
C PHE A 84 22.59 6.34 -9.91
N ILE A 85 23.07 7.47 -9.39
CA ILE A 85 24.48 7.85 -9.45
C ILE A 85 24.98 8.06 -8.02
N ASN A 86 26.12 7.45 -7.67
CA ASN A 86 26.80 7.72 -6.41
C ASN A 86 27.34 9.17 -6.41
N PRO A 87 26.79 10.09 -5.60
CA PRO A 87 27.26 11.48 -5.61
C PRO A 87 28.62 11.64 -4.92
N SER A 88 29.06 10.64 -4.15
CA SER A 88 30.26 10.72 -3.31
C SER A 88 31.55 10.35 -4.07
N ARG A 89 32.68 10.68 -3.44
CA ARG A 89 34.03 10.25 -3.88
C ARG A 89 34.49 8.98 -3.17
N GLN A 90 33.59 8.29 -2.47
CA GLN A 90 33.91 7.11 -1.66
C GLN A 90 33.18 5.88 -2.20
N TRP A 91 33.70 4.72 -1.81
CA TRP A 91 33.00 3.46 -1.95
C TRP A 91 31.90 3.39 -0.89
N VAL A 92 30.68 3.08 -1.31
CA VAL A 92 29.53 3.07 -0.41
C VAL A 92 28.73 1.78 -0.54
N GLU A 93 28.06 1.42 0.55
CA GLU A 93 26.96 0.46 0.53
C GLU A 93 25.64 1.24 0.44
N ALA A 94 24.64 0.67 -0.21
CA ALA A 94 23.34 1.32 -0.33
C ALA A 94 22.17 0.36 -0.16
N VAL A 95 21.06 0.87 0.37
CA VAL A 95 19.80 0.15 0.52
C VAL A 95 18.83 0.63 -0.55
N TYR A 96 18.41 -0.27 -1.44
CA TYR A 96 17.35 -0.03 -2.42
C TYR A 96 16.02 -0.48 -1.85
N VAL A 97 15.00 0.37 -1.94
CA VAL A 97 13.68 0.15 -1.34
C VAL A 97 12.59 0.44 -2.36
N LEU A 98 11.69 -0.51 -2.56
CA LEU A 98 10.58 -0.37 -3.49
C LEU A 98 9.26 -0.88 -2.87
N PRO A 99 8.20 -0.06 -2.80
CA PRO A 99 6.85 -0.55 -2.57
C PRO A 99 6.39 -1.39 -3.75
N LEU A 100 5.82 -2.55 -3.46
CA LEU A 100 5.22 -3.42 -4.47
C LEU A 100 3.71 -3.54 -4.21
N PRO A 101 2.91 -3.74 -5.27
CA PRO A 101 1.53 -4.16 -5.08
C PRO A 101 1.53 -5.45 -4.24
N GLU A 102 0.72 -5.48 -3.20
CA GLU A 102 0.44 -6.68 -2.40
C GLU A 102 -0.08 -7.87 -3.23
N ASN A 103 -0.56 -7.54 -4.42
CA ASN A 103 -0.85 -8.35 -5.60
C ASN A 103 0.20 -9.25 -6.21
N SER A 104 1.45 -8.94 -5.89
CA SER A 104 2.54 -9.13 -6.82
C SER A 104 3.50 -10.22 -6.44
N ALA A 105 4.16 -10.76 -7.44
CA ALA A 105 5.26 -11.68 -7.31
C ALA A 105 6.42 -11.19 -8.19
N VAL A 106 7.58 -10.96 -7.57
CA VAL A 106 8.81 -10.65 -8.28
C VAL A 106 9.26 -11.91 -9.03
N ASN A 107 9.49 -11.78 -10.34
CA ASN A 107 9.94 -12.89 -11.17
C ASN A 107 11.41 -12.79 -11.57
N ALA A 108 11.96 -11.57 -11.67
CA ALA A 108 13.34 -11.33 -12.05
C ALA A 108 13.83 -9.99 -11.51
N MET A 109 15.13 -9.94 -11.18
CA MET A 109 15.81 -8.71 -10.84
C MET A 109 17.21 -8.72 -11.46
N ARG A 110 17.62 -7.59 -12.04
CA ARG A 110 18.97 -7.37 -12.55
C ARG A 110 19.48 -6.04 -12.02
N ILE A 111 20.69 -6.04 -11.49
CA ILE A 111 21.40 -4.81 -11.05
C ILE A 111 22.66 -4.68 -11.90
N ARG A 112 22.81 -3.57 -12.62
CA ARG A 112 24.02 -3.25 -13.37
C ARG A 112 24.79 -2.16 -12.64
N ILE A 113 26.07 -2.38 -12.37
CA ILE A 113 26.97 -1.46 -11.69
C ILE A 113 28.22 -1.32 -12.56
N GLY A 114 28.36 -0.17 -13.23
CA GLY A 114 29.38 0.01 -14.26
C GLY A 114 29.26 -1.02 -15.39
N GLU A 115 30.31 -1.82 -15.61
CA GLU A 115 30.33 -2.90 -16.61
C GLU A 115 29.77 -4.24 -16.08
N ARG A 116 29.53 -4.36 -14.77
CA ARG A 116 29.10 -5.62 -14.15
C ARG A 116 27.59 -5.72 -14.11
N VAL A 117 27.05 -6.87 -14.51
CA VAL A 117 25.63 -7.22 -14.38
C VAL A 117 25.47 -8.29 -13.32
N ILE A 118 24.55 -8.08 -12.41
CA ILE A 118 24.22 -8.96 -11.30
C ILE A 118 22.77 -9.43 -11.52
N GLU A 119 22.57 -10.73 -11.77
CA GLU A 119 21.25 -11.33 -12.02
C GLU A 119 20.75 -12.15 -10.83
N GLY A 120 19.52 -11.89 -10.41
CA GLY A 120 18.98 -12.42 -9.16
C GLY A 120 18.51 -13.84 -9.33
N GLU A 121 19.06 -14.75 -8.54
CA GLU A 121 18.64 -16.15 -8.52
C GLU A 121 17.69 -16.42 -7.35
N ILE A 122 16.51 -16.94 -7.62
CA ILE A 122 15.49 -17.17 -6.60
C ILE A 122 15.90 -18.31 -5.65
N LYS A 123 15.96 -18.05 -4.32
CA LYS A 123 16.36 -19.00 -3.25
C LYS A 123 15.48 -18.91 -2.00
N GLU A 124 15.61 -19.87 -1.10
CA GLU A 124 14.95 -19.84 0.21
C GLU A 124 15.61 -18.78 1.14
N LYS A 125 14.85 -18.17 2.06
CA LYS A 125 15.29 -16.99 2.83
C LYS A 125 16.53 -17.23 3.70
N GLN A 126 16.65 -18.39 4.33
CA GLN A 126 17.79 -18.69 5.19
C GLN A 126 19.04 -19.03 4.38
N GLU A 127 18.89 -19.86 3.35
CA GLU A 127 19.96 -20.14 2.37
C GLU A 127 20.51 -18.84 1.78
N ALA A 128 19.61 -17.91 1.47
CA ALA A 128 19.95 -16.63 0.90
C ALA A 128 20.86 -15.75 1.74
N ARG A 129 20.56 -15.66 3.03
CA ARG A 129 21.38 -14.91 3.99
C ARG A 129 22.77 -15.50 4.11
N ARG A 130 22.89 -16.83 4.16
CA ARG A 130 24.19 -17.51 4.32
C ARG A 130 25.11 -17.23 3.13
N LEU A 131 24.59 -17.37 1.91
CA LEU A 131 25.34 -17.12 0.67
C LEU A 131 25.82 -15.67 0.59
N TYR A 132 24.98 -14.70 0.95
CA TYR A 132 25.37 -13.28 0.98
C TYR A 132 26.48 -12.99 1.99
N THR A 133 26.34 -13.46 3.24
CA THR A 133 27.35 -13.20 4.28
C THR A 133 28.70 -13.78 3.89
N GLN A 134 28.71 -14.99 3.31
CA GLN A 134 29.94 -15.61 2.80
C GLN A 134 30.55 -14.79 1.65
N ALA A 135 29.74 -14.30 0.72
CA ALA A 135 30.21 -13.49 -0.39
C ALA A 135 30.78 -12.13 0.07
N LYS A 136 30.12 -11.48 1.04
CA LYS A 136 30.59 -10.24 1.68
C LYS A 136 31.94 -10.44 2.34
N ALA A 137 32.11 -11.51 3.13
CA ALA A 137 33.37 -11.83 3.80
C ALA A 137 34.54 -12.06 2.83
N GLN A 138 34.26 -12.48 1.60
CA GLN A 138 35.26 -12.69 0.55
C GLN A 138 35.54 -11.43 -0.29
N GLY A 139 34.99 -10.26 0.08
CA GLY A 139 35.13 -9.02 -0.68
C GLY A 139 34.39 -9.04 -2.02
N MET A 140 33.49 -10.00 -2.24
CA MET A 140 32.74 -10.09 -3.48
C MET A 140 31.65 -9.02 -3.53
N ARG A 141 31.40 -8.47 -4.73
CA ARG A 141 30.24 -7.63 -4.99
C ARG A 141 28.99 -8.51 -5.02
N ALA A 142 28.31 -8.60 -3.88
CA ALA A 142 27.09 -9.37 -3.68
C ALA A 142 25.93 -8.44 -3.29
N GLY A 143 24.72 -8.82 -3.69
CA GLY A 143 23.48 -8.22 -3.21
C GLY A 143 22.64 -9.29 -2.51
N LEU A 144 21.82 -8.87 -1.54
CA LEU A 144 20.84 -9.76 -0.91
C LEU A 144 19.45 -9.16 -1.06
N LEU A 145 18.55 -9.93 -1.66
CA LEU A 145 17.18 -9.51 -1.93
C LEU A 145 16.24 -10.15 -0.93
N GLN A 146 15.47 -9.32 -0.21
CA GLN A 146 14.53 -9.82 0.79
C GLN A 146 13.19 -9.08 0.67
N GLN A 147 12.13 -9.87 0.56
CA GLN A 147 10.79 -9.38 0.86
C GLN A 147 10.64 -9.25 2.37
N GLN A 148 10.53 -8.01 2.88
CA GLN A 148 10.35 -7.75 4.31
C GLN A 148 8.87 -7.88 4.70
N ARG A 149 7.98 -7.40 3.83
CA ARG A 149 6.52 -7.49 3.94
C ARG A 149 5.89 -7.68 2.56
N PRO A 150 4.62 -8.13 2.47
CA PRO A 150 3.93 -8.34 1.20
C PRO A 150 3.97 -7.14 0.24
N ASN A 151 4.02 -5.92 0.77
CA ASN A 151 4.03 -4.66 0.00
C ASN A 151 5.36 -3.88 0.06
N LEU A 152 6.41 -4.42 0.69
CA LEU A 152 7.70 -3.74 0.82
C LEU A 152 8.86 -4.66 0.45
N PHE A 153 9.63 -4.20 -0.52
CA PHE A 153 10.80 -4.87 -1.05
C PHE A 153 12.06 -4.09 -0.73
N SER A 154 13.10 -4.75 -0.21
CA SER A 154 14.38 -4.11 0.06
C SER A 154 15.57 -4.98 -0.33
N THR A 155 16.66 -4.32 -0.74
CA THR A 155 17.93 -4.99 -1.03
C THR A 155 19.12 -4.12 -0.70
N GLN A 156 20.16 -4.77 -0.21
CA GLN A 156 21.45 -4.13 0.02
C GLN A 156 22.35 -4.37 -1.18
N VAL A 157 22.97 -3.29 -1.65
CA VAL A 157 23.96 -3.29 -2.71
C VAL A 157 25.28 -2.80 -2.11
N ALA A 158 26.30 -3.66 -2.12
CA ALA A 158 27.61 -3.32 -1.57
C ALA A 158 28.61 -2.91 -2.66
N ASN A 159 29.65 -2.18 -2.25
CA ASN A 159 30.82 -1.84 -3.07
C ASN A 159 30.47 -1.04 -4.34
N ILE A 160 29.72 0.06 -4.18
CA ILE A 160 29.44 1.02 -5.24
C ILE A 160 30.58 2.05 -5.28
N GLY A 161 31.25 2.17 -6.41
CA GLY A 161 32.36 3.10 -6.61
C GLY A 161 31.93 4.57 -6.70
N PRO A 162 32.87 5.50 -6.53
CA PRO A 162 32.60 6.94 -6.62
C PRO A 162 32.10 7.32 -8.02
N HIS A 163 31.03 8.11 -8.09
CA HIS A 163 30.38 8.53 -9.35
C HIS A 163 29.92 7.37 -10.26
N GLU A 164 29.90 6.13 -9.73
CA GLU A 164 29.46 4.97 -10.48
C GLU A 164 27.94 5.01 -10.64
N THR A 165 27.47 4.64 -11.84
CA THR A 165 26.05 4.52 -12.16
C THR A 165 25.57 3.11 -11.87
N ILE A 166 24.41 3.03 -11.23
CA ILE A 166 23.71 1.80 -10.91
C ILE A 166 22.38 1.81 -11.67
N GLU A 167 22.07 0.71 -12.33
CA GLU A 167 20.76 0.49 -12.93
C GLU A 167 20.11 -0.72 -12.28
N VAL A 168 18.90 -0.54 -11.80
CA VAL A 168 18.06 -1.58 -11.23
C VAL A 168 16.93 -1.86 -12.21
N GLU A 169 16.86 -3.09 -12.71
CA GLU A 169 15.73 -3.61 -13.47
C GLU A 169 15.00 -4.66 -12.63
N LEU A 170 13.75 -4.41 -12.30
CA LEU A 170 12.88 -5.34 -11.58
C LEU A 170 11.70 -5.72 -12.46
N THR A 171 11.44 -7.00 -12.60
CA THR A 171 10.20 -7.48 -13.22
C THR A 171 9.33 -8.17 -12.16
N PHE A 172 8.03 -7.89 -12.20
CA PHE A 172 7.05 -8.53 -11.34
C PHE A 172 5.72 -8.73 -12.07
N LEU A 173 4.97 -9.74 -11.64
CA LEU A 173 3.60 -9.98 -12.07
C LEU A 173 2.67 -9.46 -10.98
N GLN A 174 1.52 -8.89 -11.34
CA GLN A 174 0.45 -8.57 -10.42
C GLN A 174 -0.91 -8.86 -11.05
N THR A 175 -1.91 -9.14 -10.20
CA THR A 175 -3.30 -9.26 -10.64
C THR A 175 -4.00 -7.91 -10.59
N LEU A 176 -4.95 -7.68 -11.50
CA LEU A 176 -5.75 -6.46 -11.53
C LEU A 176 -6.93 -6.59 -10.56
N ARG A 177 -7.42 -5.45 -10.06
CA ARG A 177 -8.70 -5.39 -9.33
C ARG A 177 -9.84 -5.28 -10.34
N TYR A 178 -10.89 -6.08 -10.18
CA TYR A 178 -12.13 -5.96 -10.93
C TYR A 178 -13.30 -5.85 -9.95
N ASP A 179 -14.04 -4.75 -10.01
CA ASP A 179 -15.11 -4.43 -9.07
C ASP A 179 -16.16 -3.55 -9.75
N GLN A 180 -17.45 -3.83 -9.54
CA GLN A 180 -18.57 -3.08 -10.14
C GLN A 180 -18.43 -2.82 -11.66
N GLY A 181 -17.90 -3.79 -12.40
CA GLY A 181 -17.70 -3.67 -13.85
C GLY A 181 -16.46 -2.87 -14.26
N GLU A 182 -15.61 -2.43 -13.32
CA GLU A 182 -14.41 -1.65 -13.58
C GLU A 182 -13.14 -2.44 -13.26
N PHE A 183 -12.17 -2.38 -14.18
CA PHE A 183 -10.81 -2.86 -13.96
C PHE A 183 -9.95 -1.72 -13.43
N SER A 184 -9.06 -2.02 -12.49
CA SER A 184 -8.10 -1.08 -11.93
C SER A 184 -6.70 -1.70 -11.84
N LEU A 185 -5.73 -0.99 -12.41
CA LEU A 185 -4.30 -1.22 -12.28
C LEU A 185 -3.70 -0.10 -11.41
N ARG A 186 -2.89 -0.45 -10.40
CA ARG A 186 -2.17 0.51 -9.55
C ARG A 186 -0.68 0.21 -9.60
N LEU A 187 0.14 1.24 -9.78
CA LEU A 187 1.59 1.18 -9.73
C LEU A 187 2.05 2.06 -8.55
N PRO A 188 2.61 1.46 -7.49
CA PRO A 188 3.17 2.21 -6.39
C PRO A 188 4.34 3.08 -6.86
N MET A 189 4.26 4.39 -6.60
CA MET A 189 5.29 5.37 -6.97
C MET A 189 5.80 6.18 -5.79
N THR A 190 5.11 6.15 -4.66
CA THR A 190 5.58 6.74 -3.41
C THR A 190 5.37 5.79 -2.23
N LEU A 191 5.98 6.09 -1.09
CA LEU A 191 5.91 5.31 0.13
C LEU A 191 5.60 6.23 1.31
N THR A 192 4.45 6.00 1.97
CA THR A 192 4.09 6.68 3.20
C THR A 192 4.85 6.08 4.41
N PRO A 193 5.42 6.90 5.31
CA PRO A 193 6.08 6.43 6.53
C PRO A 193 5.16 5.57 7.40
N ARG A 194 5.70 4.48 7.97
CA ARG A 194 4.95 3.59 8.87
C ARG A 194 5.01 4.09 10.31
N TYR A 195 3.86 4.35 10.91
CA TYR A 195 3.72 4.57 12.34
C TYR A 195 4.09 3.30 13.10
N ILE A 196 5.03 3.43 14.03
CA ILE A 196 5.53 2.34 14.87
C ILE A 196 5.05 2.58 16.31
N PRO A 197 4.01 1.87 16.78
CA PRO A 197 3.50 2.06 18.13
C PRO A 197 4.38 1.40 19.19
N GLY A 198 4.27 1.91 20.41
CA GLY A 198 4.95 1.41 21.60
C GLY A 198 6.30 2.07 21.85
N LEU A 199 6.92 1.70 22.97
CA LEU A 199 8.22 2.24 23.38
C LEU A 199 9.35 1.52 22.64
N SER A 200 10.25 2.31 22.05
CA SER A 200 11.47 1.87 21.40
C SER A 200 12.39 1.11 22.35
N ARG A 201 12.88 -0.04 21.90
CA ARG A 201 13.91 -0.83 22.58
C ARG A 201 15.21 -0.63 21.82
N LEU A 202 16.28 -0.23 22.52
CA LEU A 202 17.60 -0.13 21.93
C LEU A 202 18.01 -1.49 21.33
N PRO A 203 18.56 -1.53 20.10
CA PRO A 203 18.91 -2.79 19.47
C PRO A 203 20.10 -3.44 20.20
N GLU A 204 20.07 -4.77 20.31
CA GLU A 204 21.19 -5.56 20.85
C GLU A 204 22.40 -5.59 19.90
N SER A 205 22.25 -5.14 18.63
CA SER A 205 23.35 -4.96 17.67
C SER A 205 23.04 -3.88 16.62
N PRO A 206 23.91 -2.88 16.42
CA PRO A 206 23.77 -1.83 15.40
C PRO A 206 23.78 -2.35 13.94
N GLU A 207 24.38 -3.51 13.69
CA GLU A 207 24.64 -4.01 12.32
C GLU A 207 23.38 -4.47 11.57
N GLN A 208 22.24 -4.58 12.26
CA GLN A 208 20.98 -5.07 11.69
C GLN A 208 19.96 -3.96 11.41
N VAL A 209 20.19 -2.72 11.83
CA VAL A 209 19.22 -1.61 11.66
C VAL A 209 19.23 -1.11 10.22
N GLN A 210 18.16 -1.41 9.47
CA GLN A 210 17.98 -1.01 8.06
C GLN A 210 16.93 0.10 7.89
N GLY A 211 16.55 0.76 8.99
CA GLY A 211 15.41 1.67 9.01
C GLY A 211 15.53 2.76 10.07
N TRP A 212 14.60 3.71 10.06
CA TRP A 212 14.62 4.89 10.94
C TRP A 212 14.02 4.64 12.33
N ALA A 213 13.22 3.57 12.50
CA ALA A 213 12.60 3.23 13.78
C ALA A 213 13.30 2.04 14.46
N PHE A 214 13.39 2.09 15.78
CA PHE A 214 13.87 0.96 16.57
C PHE A 214 12.76 -0.08 16.82
N PRO A 215 13.12 -1.36 17.07
CA PRO A 215 12.15 -2.37 17.50
C PRO A 215 11.33 -1.92 18.70
N THR A 216 10.03 -2.18 18.69
CA THR A 216 9.18 -2.04 19.89
C THR A 216 8.66 -3.39 20.34
N ALA A 217 7.99 -3.42 21.49
CA ALA A 217 7.25 -4.61 21.93
C ALA A 217 6.13 -5.00 20.95
N GLN A 218 5.56 -4.03 20.24
CA GLN A 218 4.46 -4.23 19.30
C GLN A 218 4.94 -4.48 17.87
N VAL A 219 6.13 -3.98 17.51
CA VAL A 219 6.73 -4.12 16.19
C VAL A 219 8.20 -4.48 16.34
N THR A 220 8.46 -5.79 16.48
CA THR A 220 9.81 -6.31 16.75
C THR A 220 10.77 -6.14 15.58
N ASP A 221 10.24 -5.94 14.36
CA ASP A 221 11.02 -5.75 13.14
C ASP A 221 10.88 -4.34 12.56
N ALA A 222 10.53 -3.34 13.39
CA ALA A 222 10.41 -1.93 12.98
C ALA A 222 11.63 -1.45 12.16
N HIS A 223 12.83 -1.79 12.63
CA HIS A 223 14.12 -1.51 11.99
C HIS A 223 14.31 -2.11 10.58
N MET A 224 13.45 -3.03 10.14
CA MET A 224 13.50 -3.64 8.80
C MET A 224 12.37 -3.15 7.88
N ILE A 225 11.29 -2.61 8.46
CA ILE A 225 10.09 -2.19 7.72
C ILE A 225 9.92 -0.67 7.65
N THR A 226 10.83 0.08 8.26
CA THR A 226 10.88 1.55 8.26
C THR A 226 12.08 2.03 7.44
N PRO A 227 12.11 1.76 6.12
CA PRO A 227 13.27 2.08 5.31
C PRO A 227 13.69 3.55 5.51
N PRO A 228 15.00 3.85 5.53
CA PRO A 228 15.47 5.16 5.95
C PRO A 228 14.89 6.25 5.05
N GLN A 229 14.65 7.42 5.64
CA GLN A 229 13.94 8.50 4.97
C GLN A 229 14.83 9.72 4.91
N THR A 230 14.68 10.48 3.83
CA THR A 230 15.44 11.69 3.62
C THR A 230 14.50 12.86 3.75
N HIS A 231 14.71 13.68 4.77
CA HIS A 231 13.87 14.85 5.08
C HIS A 231 13.81 15.90 3.95
N HIS A 232 14.65 15.80 2.91
CA HIS A 232 14.83 16.82 1.87
C HIS A 232 15.05 16.26 0.45
N ALA A 233 14.58 15.05 0.13
CA ALA A 233 14.46 14.71 -1.28
C ALA A 233 13.34 15.59 -1.82
N ALA A 234 13.68 16.66 -2.55
CA ALA A 234 12.66 17.45 -3.23
C ALA A 234 11.83 16.47 -4.07
N ALA A 235 10.56 16.26 -3.71
CA ALA A 235 9.66 15.35 -4.40
C ALA A 235 9.65 15.62 -5.93
N ASP A 236 9.93 16.88 -6.30
CA ASP A 236 10.13 17.38 -7.67
C ASP A 236 11.26 16.71 -8.46
N GLN A 237 12.22 16.02 -7.81
CA GLN A 237 13.35 15.36 -8.47
C GLN A 237 13.07 13.90 -8.86
N LEU A 238 12.01 13.29 -8.31
CA LEU A 238 11.74 11.87 -8.54
C LEU A 238 10.72 11.76 -9.66
N GLN A 239 11.22 11.52 -10.86
CA GLN A 239 10.39 11.46 -12.06
C GLN A 239 10.34 10.04 -12.64
N ALA A 240 9.18 9.70 -13.21
CA ALA A 240 8.94 8.45 -13.88
C ALA A 240 8.34 8.65 -15.27
N ARG A 241 8.70 7.77 -16.18
CA ARG A 241 8.00 7.54 -17.43
C ARG A 241 7.12 6.30 -17.30
N VAL A 242 5.86 6.39 -17.72
CA VAL A 242 4.92 5.25 -17.69
C VAL A 242 4.44 4.90 -19.09
N ARG A 243 4.63 3.63 -19.47
CA ARG A 243 4.12 3.05 -20.71
C ARG A 243 3.34 1.78 -20.40
N ILE A 244 2.11 1.69 -20.88
CA ILE A 244 1.21 0.57 -20.61
C ILE A 244 0.65 0.06 -21.93
N GLN A 245 0.70 -1.25 -22.12
CA GLN A 245 0.01 -1.96 -23.19
C GLN A 245 -1.09 -2.81 -22.58
N VAL A 246 -2.33 -2.59 -23.02
CA VAL A 246 -3.49 -3.35 -22.54
C VAL A 246 -4.09 -4.15 -23.68
N THR A 247 -4.13 -5.47 -23.50
CA THR A 247 -4.83 -6.42 -24.37
C THR A 247 -6.01 -6.98 -23.59
N PRO A 248 -7.18 -6.33 -23.63
CA PRO A 248 -8.32 -6.68 -22.78
C PRO A 248 -9.12 -7.89 -23.28
N GLY A 249 -9.06 -8.20 -24.59
CA GLY A 249 -9.92 -9.22 -25.21
C GLY A 249 -11.40 -8.80 -25.33
N TYR A 250 -11.71 -7.52 -25.11
CA TYR A 250 -13.03 -6.92 -25.27
C TYR A 250 -12.92 -5.43 -25.64
N GLN A 251 -14.02 -4.83 -26.07
CA GLN A 251 -14.04 -3.38 -26.34
C GLN A 251 -14.10 -2.59 -25.04
N VAL A 252 -13.16 -1.66 -24.87
CA VAL A 252 -13.10 -0.76 -23.72
C VAL A 252 -13.92 0.49 -24.00
N GLN A 253 -14.74 0.93 -23.04
CA GLN A 253 -15.53 2.16 -23.16
C GLN A 253 -14.62 3.39 -23.07
N GLN A 254 -13.81 3.47 -22.01
CA GLN A 254 -12.88 4.56 -21.77
C GLN A 254 -11.79 4.10 -20.79
N PHE A 255 -10.58 4.62 -20.96
CA PHE A 255 -9.52 4.59 -19.95
C PHE A 255 -9.48 5.91 -19.20
N GLN A 256 -9.29 5.84 -17.89
CA GLN A 256 -9.17 7.00 -17.02
C GLN A 256 -7.97 6.80 -16.10
N ALA A 257 -7.18 7.85 -15.92
CA ALA A 257 -6.10 7.88 -14.94
C ALA A 257 -6.35 9.08 -14.01
N PRO A 258 -6.98 8.88 -12.83
CA PRO A 258 -7.50 9.98 -12.03
C PRO A 258 -6.45 10.98 -11.55
N TYR A 259 -5.19 10.56 -11.49
CA TYR A 259 -4.10 11.35 -10.94
C TYR A 259 -3.06 11.78 -12.00
N HIS A 260 -3.22 11.35 -13.25
CA HIS A 260 -2.25 11.59 -14.30
C HIS A 260 -2.95 11.79 -15.64
N ASP A 261 -2.58 12.84 -16.36
CA ASP A 261 -3.00 12.98 -17.75
C ASP A 261 -2.41 11.87 -18.62
N ILE A 262 -3.26 11.22 -19.41
CA ILE A 262 -2.87 10.13 -20.31
C ILE A 262 -3.26 10.39 -21.76
N ASP A 263 -2.48 9.82 -22.67
CA ASP A 263 -2.83 9.63 -24.07
C ASP A 263 -3.08 8.14 -24.33
N VAL A 264 -4.13 7.83 -25.10
CA VAL A 264 -4.51 6.46 -25.44
C VAL A 264 -4.52 6.30 -26.96
N THR A 265 -3.73 5.36 -27.47
CA THR A 265 -3.68 4.98 -28.88
C THR A 265 -4.12 3.53 -29.03
N ARG A 266 -5.15 3.27 -29.84
CA ARG A 266 -5.61 1.90 -30.12
C ARG A 266 -4.93 1.37 -31.39
N LEU A 267 -4.21 0.26 -31.26
CA LEU A 267 -3.59 -0.49 -32.34
C LEU A 267 -4.27 -1.86 -32.46
N SER A 268 -5.32 -1.95 -33.28
CA SER A 268 -6.15 -3.16 -33.41
C SER A 268 -6.81 -3.58 -32.08
N GLU A 269 -6.36 -4.69 -31.49
CA GLU A 269 -6.84 -5.25 -30.21
C GLU A 269 -6.04 -4.76 -28.99
N VAL A 270 -4.92 -4.07 -29.22
CA VAL A 270 -4.02 -3.57 -28.16
C VAL A 270 -4.23 -2.06 -27.98
N TYR A 271 -4.32 -1.63 -26.73
CA TYR A 271 -4.33 -0.22 -26.36
C TYR A 271 -2.96 0.16 -25.80
N GLN A 272 -2.31 1.15 -26.41
CA GLN A 272 -1.10 1.77 -25.88
C GLN A 272 -1.48 3.03 -25.11
N ILE A 273 -1.04 3.09 -23.86
CA ILE A 273 -1.33 4.17 -22.93
C ILE A 273 -0.01 4.70 -22.42
N ARG A 274 0.13 6.03 -22.42
CA ARG A 274 1.29 6.74 -21.90
C ARG A 274 0.82 7.94 -21.12
N THR A 275 1.61 8.39 -20.15
CA THR A 275 1.43 9.72 -19.56
C THR A 275 1.60 10.78 -20.66
N ARG A 276 0.78 11.83 -20.63
CA ARG A 276 0.84 12.91 -21.62
C ARG A 276 2.18 13.66 -21.52
N SER A 277 2.63 13.91 -20.30
CA SER A 277 3.99 14.33 -20.02
C SER A 277 4.93 13.12 -20.09
N GLU A 278 6.10 13.29 -20.69
CA GLU A 278 7.10 12.23 -20.83
C GLU A 278 7.66 11.78 -19.46
N GLN A 279 7.71 12.71 -18.52
CA GLN A 279 8.10 12.50 -17.14
C GLN A 279 6.98 13.02 -16.24
N VAL A 280 6.60 12.23 -15.24
CA VAL A 280 5.64 12.59 -14.20
C VAL A 280 6.29 12.48 -12.83
N ALA A 281 5.87 13.32 -11.89
CA ALA A 281 6.35 13.27 -10.52
C ALA A 281 5.92 11.96 -9.86
N MET A 282 6.79 11.39 -9.02
CA MET A 282 6.51 10.22 -8.20
C MET A 282 6.02 10.62 -6.81
N ASP A 283 5.08 11.58 -6.76
CA ASP A 283 4.49 12.12 -5.53
C ASP A 283 3.22 11.37 -5.11
N ARG A 284 2.71 10.46 -5.96
CA ARG A 284 1.51 9.64 -5.73
C ARG A 284 1.52 8.44 -6.64
N ASP A 285 0.71 7.43 -6.32
CA ASP A 285 0.60 6.24 -7.15
C ASP A 285 -0.05 6.51 -8.52
N PHE A 286 0.40 5.80 -9.55
CA PHE A 286 -0.26 5.79 -10.84
C PHE A 286 -1.42 4.78 -10.82
N VAL A 287 -2.63 5.25 -11.10
CA VAL A 287 -3.84 4.41 -11.17
C VAL A 287 -4.47 4.54 -12.54
N LEU A 288 -4.72 3.40 -13.19
CA LEU A 288 -5.43 3.29 -14.45
C LEU A 288 -6.72 2.49 -14.25
N ARG A 289 -7.86 3.08 -14.60
CA ARG A 289 -9.19 2.48 -14.52
C ARG A 289 -9.83 2.37 -15.90
N TRP A 290 -10.57 1.31 -16.15
CA TRP A 290 -11.36 1.17 -17.39
C TRP A 290 -12.55 0.23 -17.22
N LYS A 291 -13.58 0.46 -18.03
CA LYS A 291 -14.77 -0.39 -18.10
C LYS A 291 -14.90 -1.03 -19.48
N PRO A 292 -15.36 -2.28 -19.58
CA PRO A 292 -15.83 -2.83 -20.84
C PRO A 292 -17.06 -2.03 -21.30
N VAL A 293 -17.28 -1.95 -22.61
CA VAL A 293 -18.57 -1.49 -23.14
C VAL A 293 -19.65 -2.42 -22.59
N ALA A 294 -20.71 -1.85 -22.00
CA ALA A 294 -21.78 -2.63 -21.41
C ALA A 294 -22.42 -3.56 -22.45
N GLN A 295 -22.54 -4.85 -22.10
CA GLN A 295 -23.17 -5.86 -22.94
C GLN A 295 -24.24 -6.62 -22.15
N GLN A 296 -25.30 -7.05 -22.85
CA GLN A 296 -26.40 -7.81 -22.25
C GLN A 296 -26.07 -9.31 -22.06
N SER A 297 -24.93 -9.77 -22.57
CA SER A 297 -24.49 -11.16 -22.47
C SER A 297 -23.08 -11.23 -21.87
N PRO A 298 -22.72 -12.34 -21.20
CA PRO A 298 -21.37 -12.53 -20.69
C PRO A 298 -20.33 -12.42 -21.80
N VAL A 299 -19.22 -11.75 -21.53
CA VAL A 299 -18.09 -11.65 -22.47
C VAL A 299 -16.99 -12.61 -22.02
N ALA A 300 -16.54 -13.49 -22.91
CA ALA A 300 -15.42 -14.37 -22.66
C ALA A 300 -14.20 -13.95 -23.50
N ALA A 301 -13.04 -13.87 -22.86
CA ALA A 301 -11.75 -13.62 -23.52
C ALA A 301 -10.80 -14.77 -23.23
N TYR A 302 -10.05 -15.20 -24.24
CA TYR A 302 -9.01 -16.22 -24.13
C TYR A 302 -7.65 -15.62 -24.44
N PHE A 303 -6.69 -15.85 -23.57
CA PHE A 303 -5.30 -15.44 -23.75
C PHE A 303 -4.43 -16.68 -23.73
N SER A 304 -3.43 -16.75 -24.61
CA SER A 304 -2.48 -17.85 -24.64
C SER A 304 -1.05 -17.34 -24.73
N GLU A 305 -0.14 -17.97 -24.00
CA GLU A 305 1.30 -17.70 -24.07
C GLU A 305 2.04 -19.04 -24.07
N GLN A 306 3.10 -19.13 -24.87
CA GLN A 306 4.01 -20.26 -24.84
C GLN A 306 5.25 -19.87 -24.02
N VAL A 307 5.47 -20.57 -22.90
CA VAL A 307 6.60 -20.31 -21.99
C VAL A 307 7.37 -21.60 -21.79
N SER A 308 8.67 -21.58 -22.09
CA SER A 308 9.57 -22.74 -21.97
C SER A 308 9.04 -24.00 -22.67
N GLY A 309 8.45 -23.85 -23.85
CA GLY A 309 7.89 -24.94 -24.64
C GLY A 309 6.59 -25.54 -24.10
N ARG A 310 5.93 -24.88 -23.14
CA ARG A 310 4.59 -25.27 -22.65
C ARG A 310 3.57 -24.18 -22.98
N ASP A 311 2.40 -24.61 -23.44
CA ASP A 311 1.28 -23.73 -23.74
C ASP A 311 0.49 -23.43 -22.47
N HIS A 312 0.29 -22.15 -22.19
CA HIS A 312 -0.51 -21.66 -21.08
C HIS A 312 -1.70 -20.90 -21.62
N GLY A 313 -2.86 -21.08 -21.00
CA GLY A 313 -4.11 -20.41 -21.39
C GLY A 313 -4.79 -19.76 -20.19
N LEU A 314 -5.35 -18.58 -20.38
CA LEU A 314 -6.21 -17.89 -19.42
C LEU A 314 -7.56 -17.64 -20.08
N ILE A 315 -8.64 -18.13 -19.46
CA ILE A 315 -10.02 -17.79 -19.83
C ILE A 315 -10.54 -16.80 -18.80
N MET A 316 -11.05 -15.67 -19.27
CA MET A 316 -11.72 -14.66 -18.47
C MET A 316 -13.18 -14.57 -18.90
N VAL A 317 -14.12 -14.60 -17.96
CA VAL A 317 -15.56 -14.46 -18.22
C VAL A 317 -16.09 -13.28 -17.41
N ILE A 318 -16.71 -12.31 -18.10
CA ILE A 318 -17.29 -11.10 -17.53
C ILE A 318 -18.81 -11.28 -17.46
N PRO A 319 -19.45 -11.16 -16.28
CA PRO A 319 -20.89 -11.31 -16.15
C PRO A 319 -21.67 -10.15 -16.82
N PRO A 320 -22.94 -10.35 -17.20
CA PRO A 320 -23.79 -9.29 -17.75
C PRO A 320 -24.14 -8.26 -16.67
N ALA A 321 -24.49 -7.04 -17.10
CA ALA A 321 -24.97 -6.01 -16.19
C ALA A 321 -26.43 -6.30 -15.78
N THR A 322 -26.67 -6.75 -14.54
CA THR A 322 -28.03 -6.88 -13.99
C THR A 322 -28.24 -5.98 -12.78
N ALA A 323 -29.40 -5.33 -12.76
CA ALA A 323 -29.76 -4.19 -11.92
C ALA A 323 -30.67 -4.56 -10.73
N ASP A 324 -30.47 -3.77 -9.67
CA ASP A 324 -31.32 -3.31 -8.56
C ASP A 324 -32.68 -3.96 -8.24
N GLY A 325 -32.88 -4.12 -6.93
CA GLY A 325 -34.19 -4.30 -6.30
C GLY A 325 -34.14 -5.05 -4.97
N ILE A 326 -33.38 -4.56 -3.98
CA ILE A 326 -33.32 -5.16 -2.64
C ILE A 326 -33.70 -4.11 -1.59
N SER A 327 -34.65 -4.47 -0.74
CA SER A 327 -35.07 -3.67 0.42
C SER A 327 -33.92 -3.56 1.42
N VAL A 328 -33.66 -2.35 1.90
CA VAL A 328 -32.51 -2.04 2.78
C VAL A 328 -32.98 -2.00 4.23
N ALA A 329 -32.60 -3.01 5.02
CA ALA A 329 -32.85 -3.04 6.46
C ALA A 329 -32.22 -1.82 7.18
N PRO A 330 -32.74 -1.41 8.35
CA PRO A 330 -32.08 -0.42 9.20
C PRO A 330 -30.64 -0.84 9.52
N ARG A 331 -29.72 0.12 9.60
CA ARG A 331 -28.31 -0.15 9.86
C ARG A 331 -27.78 0.64 11.04
N GLU A 332 -26.70 0.15 11.61
CA GLU A 332 -25.82 0.91 12.48
C GLU A 332 -24.53 1.24 11.72
N LEU A 333 -24.17 2.53 11.65
CA LEU A 333 -22.95 3.01 10.97
C LEU A 333 -21.96 3.64 11.97
N ILE A 334 -20.83 2.97 12.19
CA ILE A 334 -19.73 3.50 13.00
C ILE A 334 -18.64 4.03 12.07
N LEU A 335 -18.42 5.34 12.08
CA LEU A 335 -17.39 6.01 11.29
C LEU A 335 -16.15 6.18 12.17
N ILE A 336 -15.05 5.52 11.83
CA ILE A 336 -13.75 5.71 12.49
C ILE A 336 -12.89 6.56 11.58
N ILE A 337 -12.45 7.71 12.06
CA ILE A 337 -11.63 8.66 11.30
C ILE A 337 -10.31 8.90 12.01
N ASP A 338 -9.24 8.78 11.23
CA ASP A 338 -7.89 9.17 11.59
C ASP A 338 -7.72 10.69 11.54
N SER A 339 -7.22 11.27 12.62
CA SER A 339 -6.77 12.65 12.72
C SER A 339 -5.29 12.77 13.06
N SER A 340 -4.49 11.75 12.76
CA SER A 340 -3.04 11.77 12.95
C SER A 340 -2.36 12.87 12.14
N GLY A 341 -1.10 13.18 12.49
CA GLY A 341 -0.34 14.23 11.81
C GLY A 341 -0.22 14.06 10.28
N SER A 342 -0.20 12.81 9.78
CA SER A 342 -0.13 12.54 8.33
C SER A 342 -1.37 13.04 7.58
N MET A 343 -2.53 13.06 8.25
CA MET A 343 -3.78 13.52 7.67
C MET A 343 -3.83 15.04 7.40
N ALA A 344 -2.80 15.81 7.75
CA ALA A 344 -2.82 17.25 7.57
C ALA A 344 -2.98 17.68 6.08
N GLY A 345 -3.55 18.87 5.86
CA GLY A 345 -3.74 19.41 4.52
C GLY A 345 -4.86 18.71 3.74
N GLN A 346 -4.54 18.19 2.55
CA GLN A 346 -5.54 17.67 1.61
C GLN A 346 -6.23 16.39 2.12
N SER A 347 -5.51 15.50 2.82
CA SER A 347 -6.09 14.27 3.38
C SER A 347 -7.25 14.57 4.33
N MET A 348 -7.10 15.53 5.26
CA MET A 348 -8.16 15.94 6.18
C MET A 348 -9.34 16.59 5.46
N ILE A 349 -9.10 17.36 4.38
CA ILE A 349 -10.18 17.94 3.57
C ILE A 349 -11.00 16.82 2.92
N GLN A 350 -10.34 15.83 2.31
CA GLN A 350 -10.97 14.66 1.69
C GLN A 350 -11.75 13.83 2.72
N ALA A 351 -11.18 13.62 3.90
CA ALA A 351 -11.81 12.89 4.99
C ALA A 351 -13.09 13.57 5.49
N LYS A 352 -13.05 14.89 5.73
CA LYS A 352 -14.23 15.66 6.14
C LYS A 352 -15.33 15.60 5.09
N GLN A 353 -14.99 15.72 3.80
CA GLN A 353 -15.95 15.57 2.70
C GLN A 353 -16.58 14.18 2.67
N ALA A 354 -15.79 13.12 2.86
CA ALA A 354 -16.28 11.74 2.93
C ALA A 354 -17.24 11.53 4.11
N LEU A 355 -16.92 12.07 5.30
CA LEU A 355 -17.77 12.01 6.49
C LEU A 355 -19.08 12.78 6.31
N HIS A 356 -19.02 14.00 5.77
CA HIS A 356 -20.24 14.77 5.46
C HIS A 356 -21.15 14.04 4.48
N MET A 357 -20.57 13.37 3.48
CA MET A 357 -21.32 12.52 2.56
C MET A 357 -21.96 11.33 3.28
N ALA A 358 -21.23 10.65 4.16
CA ALA A 358 -21.75 9.56 4.98
C ALA A 358 -22.97 9.99 5.80
N LEU A 359 -22.85 11.11 6.50
CA LEU A 359 -23.91 11.66 7.35
C LEU A 359 -25.14 12.04 6.53
N SER A 360 -24.96 12.58 5.31
CA SER A 360 -26.07 12.97 4.43
C SER A 360 -26.90 11.80 3.90
N ARG A 361 -26.36 10.57 3.95
CA ARG A 361 -27.03 9.34 3.49
C ARG A 361 -27.69 8.53 4.60
N LEU A 362 -27.60 8.98 5.85
CA LEU A 362 -28.29 8.33 6.97
C LEU A 362 -29.80 8.59 6.88
N ARG A 363 -30.58 7.53 7.07
CA ARG A 363 -32.04 7.61 7.17
C ARG A 363 -32.43 7.78 8.65
N PRO A 364 -33.61 8.34 8.96
CA PRO A 364 -34.06 8.53 10.35
C PRO A 364 -34.07 7.24 11.20
N GLN A 365 -34.26 6.07 10.58
CA GLN A 365 -34.19 4.76 11.24
C GLN A 365 -32.77 4.23 11.48
N ASP A 366 -31.76 4.82 10.85
CA ASP A 366 -30.37 4.37 11.02
C ASP A 366 -29.79 4.89 12.36
N ARG A 367 -28.92 4.09 12.97
CA ARG A 367 -28.09 4.51 14.10
C ARG A 367 -26.68 4.81 13.62
N PHE A 368 -26.00 5.74 14.29
CA PHE A 368 -24.61 6.05 13.94
C PHE A 368 -23.77 6.54 15.12
N ASN A 369 -22.45 6.46 14.96
CA ASN A 369 -21.47 7.12 15.81
C ASN A 369 -20.23 7.52 14.99
N ILE A 370 -19.45 8.46 15.52
CA ILE A 370 -18.16 8.87 14.95
C ILE A 370 -17.09 8.70 16.01
N ILE A 371 -15.98 8.06 15.65
CA ILE A 371 -14.78 7.90 16.47
C ILE A 371 -13.65 8.62 15.77
N ASP A 372 -13.06 9.59 16.45
CA ASP A 372 -11.86 10.29 16.01
C ASP A 372 -10.66 9.74 16.76
N PHE A 373 -9.54 9.48 16.08
CA PHE A 373 -8.35 8.91 16.70
C PHE A 373 -7.04 9.49 16.16
N ASP A 374 -6.07 9.57 17.06
CA ASP A 374 -4.69 9.99 16.83
C ASP A 374 -3.75 9.17 17.75
N SER A 375 -3.03 9.81 18.68
CA SER A 375 -2.38 9.16 19.82
C SER A 375 -3.38 8.55 20.83
N GLY A 376 -4.64 8.96 20.78
CA GLY A 376 -5.75 8.42 21.57
C GLY A 376 -7.01 8.28 20.72
N TYR A 377 -8.18 8.23 21.34
CA TYR A 377 -9.44 8.32 20.61
C TYR A 377 -10.52 9.03 21.43
N ARG A 378 -11.49 9.61 20.72
CA ARG A 378 -12.72 10.18 21.29
C ARG A 378 -13.92 9.76 20.46
N THR A 379 -15.04 9.50 21.12
CA THR A 379 -16.30 9.21 20.44
C THR A 379 -17.23 10.41 20.49
N LEU A 380 -18.00 10.62 19.43
CA LEU A 380 -19.02 11.67 19.37
C LEU A 380 -20.12 11.40 20.40
N PHE A 381 -20.55 10.15 20.50
CA PHE A 381 -21.53 9.67 21.47
C PHE A 381 -20.98 8.50 22.28
N PRO A 382 -21.42 8.32 23.54
CA PRO A 382 -21.07 7.14 24.32
C PRO A 382 -21.53 5.82 23.68
N HIS A 383 -22.67 5.84 22.99
CA HIS A 383 -23.25 4.74 22.22
C HIS A 383 -23.84 5.28 20.92
N SER A 384 -23.97 4.44 19.90
CA SER A 384 -24.61 4.84 18.64
C SER A 384 -26.03 5.36 18.87
N THR A 385 -26.38 6.46 18.20
CA THR A 385 -27.68 7.12 18.37
C THR A 385 -28.43 7.21 17.06
N ALA A 386 -29.76 7.34 17.12
CA ALA A 386 -30.59 7.52 15.92
C ALA A 386 -30.19 8.80 15.17
N ALA A 387 -30.26 8.76 13.84
CA ALA A 387 -29.95 9.88 12.94
C ALA A 387 -30.99 11.02 12.97
N SER A 388 -31.31 11.53 14.17
CA SER A 388 -32.18 12.69 14.36
C SER A 388 -31.52 13.97 13.84
N PRO A 389 -32.31 14.99 13.43
CA PRO A 389 -31.75 16.27 12.99
C PRO A 389 -30.82 16.94 14.02
N ALA A 390 -31.05 16.74 15.33
CA ALA A 390 -30.19 17.25 16.38
C ALA A 390 -28.86 16.49 16.47
N ALA A 391 -28.90 15.15 16.38
CA ALA A 391 -27.70 14.31 16.35
C ALA A 391 -26.84 14.60 15.10
N LEU A 392 -27.46 14.74 13.94
CA LEU A 392 -26.77 15.06 12.68
C LEU A 392 -26.09 16.44 12.72
N ARG A 393 -26.73 17.47 13.29
CA ARG A 393 -26.09 18.78 13.49
C ARG A 393 -24.87 18.71 14.41
N ARG A 394 -24.97 17.94 15.50
CA ARG A 394 -23.84 17.74 16.42
C ARG A 394 -22.70 16.99 15.72
N ALA A 395 -23.04 16.01 14.89
CA ALA A 395 -22.07 15.26 14.09
C ALA A 395 -21.35 16.14 13.07
N GLN A 396 -22.07 17.00 12.34
CA GLN A 396 -21.47 17.97 11.42
C GLN A 396 -20.46 18.87 12.13
N GLY A 397 -20.82 19.44 13.29
CA GLY A 397 -19.90 20.27 14.08
C GLY A 397 -18.68 19.49 14.59
N PHE A 398 -18.84 18.20 14.93
CA PHE A 398 -17.71 17.34 15.31
C PHE A 398 -16.76 17.11 14.13
N VAL A 399 -17.29 16.82 12.94
CA VAL A 399 -16.50 16.63 11.71
C VAL A 399 -15.76 17.92 11.31
N ASP A 400 -16.44 19.06 11.37
CA ASP A 400 -15.83 20.36 11.03
C ASP A 400 -14.67 20.71 12.00
N GLY A 401 -14.79 20.28 13.26
CA GLY A 401 -13.78 20.47 14.32
C GLY A 401 -12.61 19.48 14.31
N LEU A 402 -12.52 18.54 13.36
CA LEU A 402 -11.38 17.63 13.26
C LEU A 402 -10.11 18.40 12.85
N VAL A 403 -8.98 18.11 13.49
CA VAL A 403 -7.68 18.73 13.24
C VAL A 403 -6.62 17.63 13.26
N ALA A 404 -5.74 17.63 12.26
CA ALA A 404 -4.66 16.65 12.16
C ALA A 404 -3.55 16.93 13.18
N ASN A 405 -3.31 16.00 14.10
CA ASN A 405 -2.25 16.04 15.11
C ASN A 405 -1.96 14.62 15.68
N GLY A 406 -0.84 14.45 16.38
CA GLY A 406 -0.57 13.20 17.12
C GLY A 406 -0.14 12.01 16.25
N GLY A 407 -0.12 10.82 16.89
CA GLY A 407 0.24 9.53 16.29
C GLY A 407 -0.95 8.82 15.65
N THR A 408 -0.82 7.52 15.36
CA THR A 408 -1.82 6.71 14.62
C THR A 408 -2.19 5.43 15.39
N GLU A 409 -2.73 5.57 16.60
CA GLU A 409 -3.10 4.45 17.50
C GLU A 409 -4.41 3.77 17.10
N MET A 410 -4.37 2.95 16.04
CA MET A 410 -5.56 2.30 15.46
C MET A 410 -6.23 1.25 16.35
N ALA A 411 -5.50 0.63 17.29
CA ALA A 411 -5.98 -0.55 18.01
C ALA A 411 -7.16 -0.24 18.96
N SER A 412 -7.06 0.85 19.70
CA SER A 412 -8.08 1.26 20.68
C SER A 412 -9.43 1.63 20.06
N PRO A 413 -9.51 2.53 19.06
CA PRO A 413 -10.78 2.87 18.42
C PRO A 413 -11.38 1.67 17.67
N LEU A 414 -10.54 0.84 17.04
CA LEU A 414 -11.00 -0.36 16.34
C LEU A 414 -11.60 -1.38 17.31
N ARG A 415 -10.95 -1.61 18.47
CA ARG A 415 -11.49 -2.48 19.52
C ARG A 415 -12.85 -1.98 19.99
N TRP A 416 -12.95 -0.68 20.30
CA TRP A 416 -14.20 -0.07 20.76
C TRP A 416 -15.34 -0.32 19.76
N ALA A 417 -15.09 -0.10 18.47
CA ALA A 417 -16.10 -0.28 17.43
C ALA A 417 -16.51 -1.74 17.24
N LEU A 418 -15.56 -2.67 17.41
CA LEU A 418 -15.82 -4.10 17.30
C LEU A 418 -16.57 -4.65 18.52
N THR A 419 -16.40 -4.09 19.72
CA THR A 419 -17.00 -4.62 20.96
C THR A 419 -18.23 -3.87 21.45
N GLN A 420 -18.57 -2.70 20.88
CA GLN A 420 -19.68 -1.87 21.36
C GLN A 420 -21.03 -2.58 21.41
N ALA A 421 -21.32 -3.43 20.43
CA ALA A 421 -22.59 -4.16 20.39
C ALA A 421 -22.73 -5.20 21.52
N ASP A 422 -21.63 -5.60 22.18
CA ASP A 422 -21.66 -6.60 23.26
C ASP A 422 -21.83 -5.95 24.64
N ALA A 423 -21.74 -4.62 24.74
CA ALA A 423 -21.74 -3.89 26.01
C ALA A 423 -23.14 -3.57 26.55
N GLU A 424 -24.18 -3.65 25.72
CA GLU A 424 -25.58 -3.57 26.16
C GLU A 424 -26.12 -4.98 26.46
N HIS A 425 -25.64 -5.58 27.55
CA HIS A 425 -26.36 -6.67 28.20
C HIS A 425 -27.66 -6.10 28.81
N VAL A 426 -28.69 -6.02 27.99
CA VAL A 426 -30.10 -5.95 28.40
C VAL A 426 -30.68 -7.32 28.07
N ASP A 427 -30.98 -8.11 29.11
CA ASP A 427 -31.77 -9.34 29.14
C ASP A 427 -31.81 -10.19 27.84
N GLU A 428 -31.04 -11.28 27.85
CA GLU A 428 -30.85 -12.27 26.76
C GLU A 428 -32.15 -12.86 26.16
N GLU A 429 -33.31 -12.69 26.82
CA GLU A 429 -34.59 -13.28 26.38
C GLU A 429 -35.44 -12.36 25.48
N GLN A 430 -35.12 -11.07 25.30
CA GLN A 430 -35.88 -10.16 24.43
C GLN A 430 -35.21 -9.83 23.09
N LEU A 431 -33.96 -10.26 22.89
CA LEU A 431 -33.10 -9.82 21.78
C LEU A 431 -33.23 -10.64 20.49
N GLU A 432 -33.77 -11.86 20.56
CA GLU A 432 -33.80 -12.76 19.40
C GLU A 432 -34.79 -12.33 18.30
N GLU A 433 -35.80 -11.51 18.62
CA GLU A 433 -36.80 -11.08 17.63
C GLU A 433 -36.60 -9.65 17.08
N GLU A 434 -35.99 -8.71 17.83
CA GLU A 434 -35.82 -7.30 17.39
C GLU A 434 -34.43 -6.96 16.81
N GLN A 435 -33.35 -7.68 17.17
CA GLN A 435 -31.99 -7.41 16.67
C GLN A 435 -31.57 -8.23 15.45
N ALA A 436 -32.40 -9.19 15.00
CA ALA A 436 -32.09 -10.08 13.88
C ALA A 436 -31.88 -9.35 12.54
N ASP A 437 -32.23 -8.07 12.43
CA ASP A 437 -32.27 -7.34 11.15
C ASP A 437 -31.41 -6.06 11.10
N VAL A 438 -30.66 -5.70 12.16
CA VAL A 438 -29.78 -4.50 12.15
C VAL A 438 -28.34 -4.87 11.78
N ILE A 439 -27.91 -4.44 10.60
CA ILE A 439 -26.54 -4.68 10.13
C ILE A 439 -25.63 -3.59 10.69
N ALA A 440 -24.69 -3.97 11.55
CA ALA A 440 -23.63 -3.10 12.05
C ALA A 440 -22.47 -3.00 11.04
N GLN A 441 -22.14 -1.76 10.65
CA GLN A 441 -21.18 -1.44 9.61
C GLN A 441 -20.17 -0.43 10.13
N ILE A 442 -18.90 -0.79 10.07
CA ILE A 442 -17.77 0.04 10.48
C ILE A 442 -17.10 0.55 9.22
N VAL A 443 -16.90 1.86 9.10
CA VAL A 443 -16.12 2.46 8.02
C VAL A 443 -14.88 3.10 8.65
N PHE A 444 -13.71 2.57 8.33
CA PHE A 444 -12.42 2.99 8.85
C PHE A 444 -11.67 3.83 7.83
N ILE A 445 -11.42 5.11 8.13
CA ILE A 445 -10.85 6.11 7.23
C ILE A 445 -9.46 6.53 7.75
N THR A 446 -8.41 6.38 6.95
CA THR A 446 -7.03 6.74 7.30
C THR A 446 -6.16 6.95 6.06
N ASP A 447 -5.13 7.78 6.15
CA ASP A 447 -4.01 7.83 5.19
C ASP A 447 -2.73 7.15 5.69
N GLY A 448 -2.73 6.76 6.97
CA GLY A 448 -1.59 6.25 7.69
C GLY A 448 -1.23 4.81 7.33
N SER A 449 0.05 4.51 7.52
CA SER A 449 0.59 3.15 7.46
C SER A 449 1.02 2.75 8.86
N VAL A 450 0.74 1.53 9.32
CA VAL A 450 1.14 1.04 10.66
C VAL A 450 2.10 -0.14 10.57
N GLY A 451 2.92 -0.31 11.61
CA GLY A 451 3.85 -1.44 11.75
C GLY A 451 3.25 -2.69 12.41
N ASN A 452 2.22 -2.53 13.26
CA ASN A 452 1.62 -3.61 14.06
C ASN A 452 0.40 -4.29 13.37
N GLU A 453 0.46 -4.47 12.05
CA GLU A 453 -0.63 -4.98 11.21
C GLU A 453 -1.20 -6.32 11.71
N SER A 454 -0.33 -7.26 12.10
CA SER A 454 -0.74 -8.59 12.56
C SER A 454 -1.65 -8.53 13.79
N ALA A 455 -1.31 -7.68 14.77
CA ALA A 455 -2.12 -7.52 15.98
C ALA A 455 -3.50 -6.91 15.68
N LEU A 456 -3.56 -5.99 14.72
CA LEU A 456 -4.83 -5.41 14.26
C LEU A 456 -5.68 -6.43 13.49
N PHE A 457 -5.07 -7.30 12.68
CA PHE A 457 -5.79 -8.38 12.01
C PHE A 457 -6.36 -9.40 13.00
N GLU A 458 -5.59 -9.77 14.03
CA GLU A 458 -6.07 -10.63 15.11
C GLU A 458 -7.24 -9.98 15.86
N LEU A 459 -7.16 -8.68 16.17
CA LEU A 459 -8.24 -7.93 16.80
C LEU A 459 -9.53 -7.97 15.96
N ILE A 460 -9.43 -7.74 14.66
CA ILE A 460 -10.57 -7.83 13.74
C ILE A 460 -11.11 -9.26 13.74
N HIS A 461 -10.25 -10.25 13.56
CA HIS A 461 -10.68 -11.65 13.47
C HIS A 461 -11.42 -12.13 14.72
N GLN A 462 -10.95 -11.71 15.90
CA GLN A 462 -11.53 -12.09 17.20
C GLN A 462 -12.89 -11.43 17.48
N HIS A 463 -13.11 -10.20 17.02
CA HIS A 463 -14.26 -9.39 17.45
C HIS A 463 -15.20 -8.94 16.33
N ILE A 464 -14.95 -9.26 15.05
CA ILE A 464 -15.80 -8.81 13.94
C ILE A 464 -17.23 -9.35 14.01
N ALA A 465 -17.44 -10.57 14.52
CA ALA A 465 -18.74 -11.20 14.70
C ALA A 465 -19.66 -11.06 13.44
N HIS A 466 -20.84 -10.45 13.59
CA HIS A 466 -21.79 -10.15 12.52
C HIS A 466 -21.57 -8.78 11.85
N LYS A 467 -20.62 -7.98 12.36
CA LYS A 467 -20.32 -6.64 11.84
C LYS A 467 -19.59 -6.73 10.51
N ARG A 468 -19.70 -5.68 9.69
CA ARG A 468 -18.91 -5.52 8.46
C ARG A 468 -17.95 -4.37 8.60
N LEU A 469 -16.67 -4.57 8.30
CA LEU A 469 -15.64 -3.53 8.30
C LEU A 469 -15.25 -3.17 6.85
N TYR A 470 -15.49 -1.91 6.51
CA TYR A 470 -15.08 -1.27 5.26
C TYR A 470 -13.91 -0.34 5.55
N THR A 471 -12.98 -0.24 4.61
CA THR A 471 -11.80 0.62 4.75
C THR A 471 -11.76 1.64 3.63
N VAL A 472 -11.46 2.89 3.98
CA VAL A 472 -11.28 4.00 3.06
C VAL A 472 -9.88 4.55 3.27
N ALA A 473 -9.02 4.34 2.29
CA ALA A 473 -7.68 4.88 2.33
C ALA A 473 -7.64 6.23 1.60
N ILE A 474 -7.08 7.23 2.28
CA ILE A 474 -6.99 8.61 1.80
C ILE A 474 -5.52 8.95 1.51
N GLY A 475 -5.26 9.92 0.63
CA GLY A 475 -3.91 10.45 0.41
C GLY A 475 -3.09 9.74 -0.68
N ALA A 476 -1.80 10.10 -0.78
CA ALA A 476 -0.96 9.80 -1.94
C ALA A 476 -0.53 8.33 -2.09
N ALA A 477 -0.16 7.65 -0.99
CA ALA A 477 0.16 6.21 -0.99
C ALA A 477 -0.10 5.51 0.35
N PRO A 478 -1.36 5.49 0.81
CA PRO A 478 -1.72 4.79 2.04
C PRO A 478 -1.41 3.29 1.93
N ASN A 479 -1.24 2.62 3.07
CA ASN A 479 -0.96 1.20 3.14
C ASN A 479 -2.11 0.34 2.61
N GLY A 480 -2.15 0.15 1.29
CA GLY A 480 -3.17 -0.66 0.61
C GLY A 480 -3.25 -2.09 1.14
N PHE A 481 -2.12 -2.65 1.61
CA PHE A 481 -2.08 -4.00 2.16
C PHE A 481 -2.91 -4.15 3.42
N PHE A 482 -2.63 -3.32 4.41
CA PHE A 482 -3.40 -3.32 5.65
C PHE A 482 -4.89 -3.06 5.36
N MET A 483 -5.18 -2.03 4.57
CA MET A 483 -6.55 -1.58 4.31
C MET A 483 -7.38 -2.65 3.60
N ARG A 484 -6.83 -3.30 2.57
CA ARG A 484 -7.51 -4.39 1.86
C ARG A 484 -7.71 -5.60 2.77
N LYS A 485 -6.67 -6.04 3.49
CA LYS A 485 -6.77 -7.21 4.37
C LYS A 485 -7.73 -7.01 5.54
N ALA A 486 -7.74 -5.81 6.13
CA ALA A 486 -8.70 -5.44 7.16
C ALA A 486 -10.14 -5.50 6.62
N ALA A 487 -10.41 -5.00 5.41
CA ALA A 487 -11.73 -5.12 4.78
C ALA A 487 -12.10 -6.57 4.44
N GLU A 488 -11.15 -7.39 3.95
CA GLU A 488 -11.38 -8.81 3.67
C GLU A 488 -11.74 -9.59 4.94
N PHE A 489 -10.98 -9.44 6.03
CA PHE A 489 -11.31 -10.03 7.33
C PHE A 489 -12.59 -9.44 7.91
N GLY A 490 -12.86 -8.17 7.60
CA GLY A 490 -14.06 -7.43 7.90
C GLY A 490 -15.31 -7.81 7.12
N ARG A 491 -15.22 -8.69 6.12
CA ARG A 491 -16.32 -8.99 5.17
C ARG A 491 -16.88 -7.75 4.47
N GLY A 492 -16.06 -6.71 4.31
CA GLY A 492 -16.39 -5.47 3.63
C GLY A 492 -15.56 -5.26 2.37
N THR A 493 -15.48 -4.01 1.93
CA THR A 493 -14.71 -3.63 0.74
C THR A 493 -13.74 -2.50 1.03
N TYR A 494 -12.65 -2.49 0.27
CA TYR A 494 -11.61 -1.48 0.28
C TYR A 494 -11.88 -0.42 -0.79
N THR A 495 -11.81 0.86 -0.38
CA THR A 495 -11.94 2.04 -1.23
C THR A 495 -10.69 2.91 -1.10
N TYR A 496 -10.23 3.48 -2.20
CA TYR A 496 -9.08 4.39 -2.24
C TYR A 496 -9.50 5.75 -2.80
N ILE A 497 -9.07 6.82 -2.16
CA ILE A 497 -9.32 8.22 -2.54
C ILE A 497 -7.97 8.95 -2.52
N GLY A 498 -7.43 9.26 -3.70
CA GLY A 498 -6.17 10.01 -3.82
C GLY A 498 -6.36 11.49 -4.16
N SER A 499 -7.59 11.93 -4.44
CA SER A 499 -7.93 13.31 -4.79
C SER A 499 -9.30 13.71 -4.23
N THR A 500 -9.49 15.00 -3.96
CA THR A 500 -10.77 15.59 -3.53
C THR A 500 -11.87 15.38 -4.57
N ASP A 501 -11.51 15.38 -5.84
CA ASP A 501 -12.47 15.26 -6.94
C ASP A 501 -13.10 13.86 -7.02
N GLU A 502 -12.41 12.85 -6.46
CA GLU A 502 -12.91 11.48 -6.45
C GLU A 502 -13.78 11.15 -5.25
N VAL A 503 -13.75 11.96 -4.19
CA VAL A 503 -14.43 11.67 -2.91
C VAL A 503 -15.90 11.34 -3.18
N GLN A 504 -16.57 12.15 -4.00
CA GLN A 504 -17.98 11.96 -4.30
C GLN A 504 -18.26 10.63 -5.02
N SER A 505 -17.50 10.31 -6.06
CA SER A 505 -17.69 9.06 -6.81
C SER A 505 -17.34 7.82 -5.98
N ALA A 506 -16.22 7.85 -5.26
CA ALA A 506 -15.72 6.73 -4.47
C ALA A 506 -16.64 6.41 -3.30
N MET A 507 -17.08 7.45 -2.57
CA MET A 507 -18.03 7.29 -1.48
C MET A 507 -19.41 6.88 -2.00
N ALA A 508 -19.86 7.38 -3.15
CA ALA A 508 -21.12 6.92 -3.75
C ALA A 508 -21.10 5.43 -4.10
N GLU A 509 -19.98 4.93 -4.62
CA GLU A 509 -19.80 3.50 -4.91
C GLU A 509 -19.76 2.66 -3.62
N LEU A 510 -19.00 3.12 -2.62
CA LEU A 510 -18.93 2.47 -1.31
C LEU A 510 -20.32 2.41 -0.68
N PHE A 511 -21.04 3.52 -0.62
CA PHE A 511 -22.39 3.55 -0.07
C PHE A 511 -23.37 2.71 -0.88
N GLY A 512 -23.23 2.64 -2.21
CA GLY A 512 -24.00 1.69 -3.02
C GLY A 512 -23.85 0.24 -2.58
N LYS A 513 -22.65 -0.16 -2.12
CA LYS A 513 -22.37 -1.50 -1.55
C LYS A 513 -22.89 -1.64 -0.13
N ILE A 514 -22.64 -0.64 0.71
CA ILE A 514 -23.02 -0.63 2.12
C ILE A 514 -24.55 -0.59 2.28
N GLU A 515 -25.26 0.13 1.41
CA GLU A 515 -26.71 0.31 1.44
C GLU A 515 -27.47 -0.87 0.83
N LYS A 516 -26.83 -1.77 0.08
CA LYS A 516 -27.50 -2.91 -0.55
C LYS A 516 -26.80 -4.24 -0.20
N PRO A 517 -26.81 -4.68 1.08
CA PRO A 517 -26.29 -5.99 1.42
C PRO A 517 -27.19 -7.07 0.81
N ALA A 518 -26.81 -7.59 -0.35
CA ALA A 518 -27.68 -8.42 -1.17
C ALA A 518 -27.91 -9.85 -0.63
N LEU A 519 -27.12 -10.30 0.35
CA LEU A 519 -27.30 -11.53 1.13
C LEU A 519 -26.47 -11.42 2.43
N THR A 520 -27.02 -11.86 3.56
CA THR A 520 -26.30 -12.10 4.83
C THR A 520 -25.73 -13.51 4.89
#